data_AF-A0A2A3EGF1-F1
#
_entry.id   AF-A0A2A3EGF1-F1
#
_cell.length_a   1.000
_cell.length_b   1.000
_cell.length_c   1.000
_cell.angle_alpha   90.00
_cell.angle_beta   90.00
_cell.angle_gamma   90.00
#
_symmetry.space_group_name_H-M   'P 1'
#
loop_
_entity.id
_entity.type
_entity.pdbx_description
1 polymer ?
#
loop_
_entity_poly.entity_id
_entity_poly.type
_entity_poly.pdbx_seq_one_letter_code
_entity_poly.pdbx_strand_id
1 'polypeptide(L)'
;MNSSVLLTLSIVIGLIYTVIALKNDECEVCINTVERFVNTLSEDVKIDTKKIETAFKEFCKGTKSKENRFCYYLGGLEESATGILSELSKPISWSMPANKICEKLKKKDSQICDLRYEKQIDINTVDLKKLKVRDLRKILSDWDETCDGCIEKTDFIKRIEELKPKYSHSAKSEL
;
A
#
# COMPACT_ATOMS: atom_id res chain seq x y z
N MET A 1 1.32 -36.81 -26.23
CA MET A 1 0.78 -35.58 -25.63
C MET A 1 0.70 -34.54 -26.73
N ASN A 2 -0.50 -34.24 -27.24
CA ASN A 2 -0.66 -33.49 -28.49
C ASN A 2 -0.16 -32.05 -28.35
N SER A 3 0.52 -31.55 -29.38
CA SER A 3 1.08 -30.18 -29.40
C SER A 3 0.03 -29.10 -29.09
N SER A 4 -1.22 -29.29 -29.55
CA SER A 4 -2.35 -28.42 -29.21
C SER A 4 -2.71 -28.40 -27.72
N VAL A 5 -2.57 -29.53 -27.01
CA VAL A 5 -2.87 -29.62 -25.56
C VAL A 5 -1.82 -28.87 -24.74
N LEU A 6 -0.56 -28.91 -25.18
CA LEU A 6 0.54 -28.18 -24.54
C LEU A 6 0.35 -26.66 -24.67
N LEU A 7 -0.04 -26.19 -25.87
CA LEU A 7 -0.34 -24.79 -26.15
C LEU A 7 -1.50 -24.25 -25.32
N THR A 8 -2.59 -25.01 -25.21
CA THR A 8 -3.73 -24.61 -24.37
C THR A 8 -3.36 -24.52 -22.89
N LEU A 9 -2.54 -25.45 -22.38
CA LEU A 9 -2.13 -25.47 -20.98
C LEU A 9 -1.24 -24.26 -20.64
N SER A 10 -0.30 -23.91 -21.52
CA SER A 10 0.55 -22.73 -21.35
C SER A 10 -0.23 -21.41 -21.33
N ILE A 11 -1.27 -21.28 -22.17
CA ILE A 11 -2.13 -20.08 -22.20
C ILE A 11 -2.93 -19.97 -20.90
N VAL A 12 -3.51 -21.07 -20.41
CA VAL A 12 -4.27 -21.09 -19.14
C VAL A 12 -3.37 -20.73 -17.97
N ILE A 13 -2.17 -21.30 -17.91
CA ILE A 13 -1.19 -21.00 -16.86
C ILE A 13 -0.79 -19.52 -16.91
N GLY A 14 -0.50 -18.97 -18.10
CA GLY A 14 -0.17 -17.55 -18.28
C GLY A 14 -1.29 -16.60 -17.84
N LEU A 15 -2.55 -16.94 -18.14
CA LEU A 15 -3.72 -16.18 -17.69
C LEU A 15 -3.91 -16.24 -16.17
N ILE A 16 -3.64 -17.39 -15.54
CA ILE A 16 -3.71 -17.52 -14.08
C ILE A 16 -2.65 -16.64 -13.41
N TYR A 17 -1.41 -16.65 -13.91
CA TYR A 17 -0.32 -15.84 -13.34
C TYR A 17 -0.59 -14.33 -13.44
N THR A 18 -1.13 -13.84 -14.56
CA THR A 18 -1.43 -12.41 -14.72
C THR A 18 -2.57 -11.95 -13.80
N VAL A 19 -3.60 -12.79 -13.60
CA VAL A 19 -4.70 -12.49 -12.67
C VAL A 19 -4.22 -12.43 -11.22
N ILE A 20 -3.32 -13.32 -10.81
CA ILE A 20 -2.72 -13.30 -9.47
C ILE A 20 -1.87 -12.03 -9.28
N ALA A 21 -1.04 -11.68 -10.26
CA ALA A 21 -0.20 -10.48 -10.20
C ALA A 21 -1.00 -9.17 -10.12
N LEU A 22 -2.11 -9.05 -10.88
CA LEU A 22 -3.00 -7.89 -10.79
C LEU A 22 -3.67 -7.76 -9.41
N LYS A 23 -4.01 -8.89 -8.77
CA LYS A 23 -4.62 -8.92 -7.44
C LYS A 23 -3.68 -8.50 -6.32
N ASN A 24 -2.39 -8.83 -6.44
CA ASN A 24 -1.41 -8.52 -5.39
C ASN A 24 -1.19 -7.01 -5.23
N ASP A 25 -1.44 -6.23 -6.28
CA ASP A 25 -1.35 -4.77 -6.26
C ASP A 25 -2.74 -4.15 -6.13
N GLU A 26 -3.76 -4.78 -5.52
CA GLU A 26 -5.02 -4.13 -5.13
C GLU A 26 -5.16 -4.08 -3.60
N CYS A 27 -5.53 -2.91 -3.05
CA CYS A 27 -5.76 -2.72 -1.62
C CYS A 27 -4.53 -2.96 -0.69
N GLU A 28 -3.30 -2.86 -1.20
CA GLU A 28 -2.06 -3.18 -0.49
C GLU A 28 -1.99 -2.60 0.94
N VAL A 29 -2.26 -1.30 1.12
CA VAL A 29 -2.24 -0.65 2.45
C VAL A 29 -3.26 -1.28 3.38
N CYS A 30 -4.48 -1.55 2.91
CA CYS A 30 -5.51 -2.20 3.71
C CYS A 30 -5.05 -3.59 4.15
N ILE A 31 -4.57 -4.42 3.22
CA ILE A 31 -4.20 -5.81 3.49
C ILE A 31 -3.07 -5.86 4.52
N ASN A 32 -1.98 -5.14 4.26
CA ASN A 32 -0.81 -5.12 5.14
C ASN A 32 -1.15 -4.57 6.53
N THR A 33 -1.98 -3.53 6.61
CA THR A 33 -2.39 -2.95 7.90
C THR A 33 -3.26 -3.92 8.69
N VAL A 34 -4.23 -4.59 8.04
CA VAL A 34 -5.11 -5.57 8.70
C VAL A 34 -4.33 -6.80 9.15
N GLU A 35 -3.42 -7.33 8.33
CA GLU A 35 -2.57 -8.46 8.72
C GLU A 35 -1.70 -8.10 9.93
N ARG A 36 -1.03 -6.93 9.88
CA ARG A 36 -0.22 -6.47 11.01
C ARG A 36 -1.05 -6.34 12.27
N PHE A 37 -2.24 -5.75 12.18
CA PHE A 37 -3.15 -5.62 13.31
C PHE A 37 -3.57 -6.98 13.86
N VAL A 38 -4.05 -7.91 13.03
CA VAL A 38 -4.49 -9.25 13.46
C VAL A 38 -3.36 -10.01 14.15
N ASN A 39 -2.11 -9.84 13.69
CA ASN A 39 -0.93 -10.45 14.31
C ASN A 39 -0.59 -9.88 15.70
N THR A 40 -1.08 -8.69 16.05
CA THR A 40 -0.96 -8.15 17.41
C THR A 40 -2.00 -8.69 18.39
N LEU A 41 -3.03 -9.40 17.91
CA LEU A 41 -4.15 -9.86 18.74
C LEU A 41 -3.88 -11.24 19.34
N SER A 42 -4.16 -11.38 20.64
CA SER A 42 -4.28 -12.68 21.30
C SER A 42 -5.59 -13.38 20.95
N GLU A 43 -5.64 -14.70 21.13
CA GLU A 43 -6.83 -15.50 20.80
C GLU A 43 -8.08 -15.10 21.61
N ASP A 44 -7.91 -14.66 22.87
CA ASP A 44 -9.02 -14.20 23.71
C ASP A 44 -9.62 -12.84 23.27
N VAL A 45 -8.85 -12.06 22.52
CA VAL A 45 -9.30 -10.81 21.90
C VAL A 45 -9.99 -11.11 20.57
N LYS A 46 -9.45 -12.03 19.76
CA LYS A 46 -10.00 -12.37 18.44
C LYS A 46 -11.44 -12.87 18.51
N ILE A 47 -11.90 -13.44 19.62
CA ILE A 47 -13.28 -13.95 19.71
C ILE A 47 -14.33 -12.87 20.05
N ASP A 48 -13.92 -11.67 20.49
CA ASP A 48 -14.84 -10.61 20.93
C ASP A 48 -14.69 -9.35 20.07
N THR A 49 -15.74 -9.03 19.32
CA THR A 49 -15.74 -7.88 18.42
C THR A 49 -15.46 -6.56 19.12
N LYS A 50 -15.95 -6.36 20.36
CA LYS A 50 -15.71 -5.12 21.11
C LYS A 50 -14.25 -5.01 21.57
N LYS A 51 -13.64 -6.13 21.94
CA LYS A 51 -12.20 -6.16 22.26
C LYS A 51 -11.37 -5.87 21.02
N ILE A 52 -11.72 -6.44 19.86
CA ILE A 52 -11.05 -6.14 18.58
C ILE A 52 -11.16 -4.65 18.25
N GLU A 53 -12.35 -4.06 18.36
CA GLU A 53 -12.57 -2.63 18.10
C GLU A 53 -11.72 -1.75 19.03
N THR A 54 -11.62 -2.12 20.30
CA THR A 54 -10.80 -1.40 21.29
C THR A 54 -9.31 -1.54 20.97
N ALA A 55 -8.85 -2.76 20.67
CA ALA A 55 -7.47 -3.02 20.27
C ALA A 55 -7.10 -2.29 18.98
N PHE A 56 -8.04 -2.18 18.02
CA PHE A 56 -7.81 -1.47 16.77
C PHE A 56 -7.60 0.03 17.00
N LYS A 57 -8.41 0.65 17.87
CA LYS A 57 -8.21 2.06 18.25
C LYS A 57 -6.84 2.29 18.89
N GLU A 58 -6.40 1.38 19.76
CA GLU A 58 -5.07 1.45 20.37
C GLU A 58 -3.96 1.28 19.32
N PHE A 59 -4.08 0.30 18.44
CA PHE A 59 -3.18 0.09 17.31
C PHE A 59 -3.05 1.36 16.45
N CYS A 60 -4.17 2.04 16.18
CA CYS A 60 -4.21 3.22 15.32
C CYS A 60 -3.43 4.42 15.87
N LYS A 61 -3.27 4.55 17.20
CA LYS A 61 -2.44 5.62 17.81
C LYS A 61 -0.97 5.55 17.40
N GLY A 62 -0.46 4.35 17.12
CA GLY A 62 0.93 4.14 16.70
C GLY A 62 1.14 4.23 15.18
N THR A 63 0.08 4.40 14.39
CA THR A 63 0.17 4.40 12.92
C THR A 63 0.54 5.77 12.37
N LYS A 64 1.22 5.79 11.22
CA LYS A 64 1.62 7.01 10.50
C LYS A 64 1.22 6.93 9.03
N SER A 65 1.22 8.08 8.36
CA SER A 65 1.03 8.19 6.91
C SER A 65 -0.22 7.46 6.39
N LYS A 66 -0.09 6.54 5.43
CA LYS A 66 -1.21 5.84 4.77
C LYS A 66 -1.98 4.92 5.71
N GLU A 67 -1.32 4.33 6.71
CA GLU A 67 -1.97 3.47 7.69
C GLU A 67 -2.81 4.30 8.68
N ASN A 68 -2.32 5.48 9.05
CA ASN A 68 -3.10 6.43 9.83
C ASN A 68 -4.34 6.89 9.04
N ARG A 69 -4.20 7.11 7.72
CA ARG A 69 -5.36 7.41 6.85
C ARG A 69 -6.35 6.24 6.76
N PHE A 70 -5.86 5.00 6.72
CA PHE A 70 -6.69 3.80 6.81
C PHE A 70 -7.46 3.75 8.13
N CYS A 71 -6.78 3.98 9.26
CA CYS A 71 -7.38 4.08 10.59
C CYS A 71 -8.48 5.16 10.65
N TYR A 72 -8.24 6.32 10.03
CA TYR A 72 -9.22 7.40 9.93
C TYR A 72 -10.50 6.94 9.21
N TYR A 73 -10.37 6.25 8.08
CA TYR A 73 -11.54 5.76 7.32
C TYR A 73 -12.37 4.71 8.06
N LEU A 74 -11.74 3.91 8.93
CA LEU A 74 -12.43 2.87 9.69
C LEU A 74 -12.99 3.32 11.05
N GLY A 75 -12.82 4.59 11.44
CA GLY A 75 -13.27 5.03 12.77
C GLY A 75 -12.31 4.67 13.91
N GLY A 76 -11.02 4.45 13.60
CA GLY A 76 -9.99 4.04 14.56
C GLY A 76 -9.32 5.19 15.33
N LEU A 77 -9.46 6.43 14.87
CA LEU A 77 -8.91 7.63 15.53
C LEU A 77 -10.03 8.45 16.21
N GLU A 78 -9.69 9.27 17.19
CA GLU A 78 -10.66 10.08 17.95
C GLU A 78 -11.40 11.10 17.06
N GLU A 79 -10.70 11.65 16.08
CA GLU A 79 -11.20 12.58 15.06
C GLU A 79 -11.95 11.89 13.91
N SER A 80 -12.01 10.56 13.91
CA SER A 80 -12.70 9.82 12.85
C SER A 80 -14.20 9.92 13.03
N ALA A 81 -14.92 10.05 11.92
CA ALA A 81 -16.35 9.77 11.96
C ALA A 81 -16.55 8.30 12.37
N THR A 82 -17.47 8.03 13.30
CA THR A 82 -17.81 6.66 13.69
C THR A 82 -18.40 5.94 12.48
N GLY A 83 -17.59 5.20 11.74
CA GLY A 83 -18.00 4.61 10.48
C GLY A 83 -17.30 3.30 10.29
N ILE A 84 -18.06 2.22 10.18
CA ILE A 84 -17.64 0.90 9.67
C ILE A 84 -16.61 0.07 10.45
N LEU A 85 -16.19 0.45 11.66
CA LEU A 85 -15.29 -0.39 12.46
C LEU A 85 -15.82 -1.83 12.68
N SER A 86 -17.15 -2.00 12.76
CA SER A 86 -17.79 -3.31 12.84
C SER A 86 -17.63 -4.20 11.58
N GLU A 87 -17.34 -3.59 10.43
CA GLU A 87 -17.04 -4.29 9.17
C GLU A 87 -15.61 -4.84 9.15
N LEU A 88 -14.75 -4.37 10.07
CA LEU A 88 -13.43 -4.93 10.34
C LEU A 88 -13.50 -5.97 11.48
N SER A 89 -14.16 -5.65 12.60
CA SER A 89 -14.12 -6.48 13.81
C SER A 89 -14.84 -7.82 13.66
N LYS A 90 -16.02 -7.84 13.03
CA LYS A 90 -16.81 -9.09 12.84
C LYS A 90 -16.11 -10.11 11.94
N PRO A 91 -15.54 -9.74 10.78
CA PRO A 91 -14.79 -10.71 9.98
C PRO A 91 -13.55 -11.27 10.69
N ILE A 92 -12.83 -10.45 11.47
CA ILE A 92 -11.67 -10.92 12.24
C ILE A 92 -12.11 -11.98 13.26
N SER A 93 -13.27 -11.82 13.89
CA SER A 93 -13.70 -12.76 14.92
C SER A 93 -14.09 -14.15 14.44
N TRP A 94 -14.28 -14.30 13.12
CA TRP A 94 -14.46 -15.59 12.47
C TRP A 94 -13.25 -15.96 11.59
N SER A 95 -12.09 -15.37 11.89
CA SER A 95 -10.80 -15.64 11.24
C SER A 95 -10.81 -15.43 9.72
N MET A 96 -11.57 -14.44 9.23
CA MET A 96 -11.55 -14.08 7.82
C MET A 96 -10.17 -13.49 7.45
N PRO A 97 -9.54 -13.94 6.35
CA PRO A 97 -8.24 -13.42 5.94
C PRO A 97 -8.33 -11.97 5.46
N ALA A 98 -7.24 -11.22 5.64
CA ALA A 98 -7.19 -9.77 5.42
C ALA A 98 -7.59 -9.35 4.00
N ASN A 99 -7.19 -10.11 2.98
CA ASN A 99 -7.61 -9.86 1.60
C ASN A 99 -9.14 -9.83 1.43
N LYS A 100 -9.86 -10.75 2.07
CA LYS A 100 -11.33 -10.82 2.03
C LYS A 100 -11.99 -9.74 2.86
N ILE A 101 -11.36 -9.34 3.97
CA ILE A 101 -11.80 -8.18 4.75
C ILE A 101 -11.69 -6.92 3.88
N CYS A 102 -10.55 -6.70 3.23
CA CYS A 102 -10.34 -5.53 2.36
C CYS A 102 -11.26 -5.53 1.13
N GLU A 103 -11.55 -6.68 0.51
CA GLU A 103 -12.57 -6.78 -0.54
C GLU A 103 -13.97 -6.34 -0.05
N LYS A 104 -14.32 -6.61 1.21
CA LYS A 104 -15.59 -6.14 1.81
C LYS A 104 -15.55 -4.66 2.14
N LEU A 105 -14.45 -4.17 2.72
CA LEU A 105 -14.26 -2.76 3.03
C LEU A 105 -14.32 -1.90 1.75
N LYS A 106 -13.72 -2.35 0.65
CA LYS A 106 -13.81 -1.71 -0.68
C LYS A 106 -15.24 -1.46 -1.15
N LYS A 107 -16.17 -2.37 -0.82
CA LYS A 107 -17.59 -2.24 -1.19
C LYS A 107 -18.33 -1.22 -0.34
N LYS A 108 -17.82 -0.92 0.86
CA LYS A 108 -18.37 0.11 1.75
C LYS A 108 -17.81 1.48 1.40
N ASP A 109 -16.50 1.53 1.17
CA ASP A 109 -15.78 2.73 0.74
C ASP A 109 -14.59 2.31 -0.13
N SER A 110 -14.62 2.69 -1.41
CA SER A 110 -13.56 2.38 -2.35
C SER A 110 -12.26 3.08 -2.02
N GLN A 111 -12.30 4.24 -1.34
CA GLN A 111 -11.12 5.03 -0.98
C GLN A 111 -10.15 4.26 -0.07
N ILE A 112 -10.65 3.28 0.69
CA ILE A 112 -9.84 2.39 1.55
C ILE A 112 -8.81 1.62 0.72
N CYS A 113 -9.21 1.13 -0.45
CA CYS A 113 -8.35 0.35 -1.34
C CYS A 113 -7.54 1.21 -2.32
N ASP A 114 -7.88 2.49 -2.44
CA ASP A 114 -7.11 3.46 -3.21
C ASP A 114 -5.86 3.94 -2.45
N LEU A 115 -5.77 3.65 -1.14
CA LEU A 115 -4.57 3.89 -0.35
C LEU A 115 -3.42 3.01 -0.86
N ARG A 116 -2.32 3.69 -1.23
CA ARG A 116 -1.06 3.07 -1.67
C ARG A 116 0.08 3.57 -0.82
N TYR A 117 0.98 2.67 -0.44
CA TYR A 117 2.27 3.09 0.09
C TYR A 117 2.95 3.93 -0.98
N GLU A 118 3.63 4.99 -0.55
CA GLU A 118 4.47 5.73 -1.46
C GLU A 118 5.61 4.79 -1.84
N LYS A 119 5.56 4.27 -3.07
CA LYS A 119 6.68 3.52 -3.64
C LYS A 119 7.87 4.47 -3.60
N GLN A 120 8.81 4.24 -2.68
CA GLN A 120 10.08 4.92 -2.72
C GLN A 120 10.68 4.61 -4.09
N ILE A 121 10.86 5.65 -4.88
CA ILE A 121 11.43 5.49 -6.19
C ILE A 121 12.90 5.16 -5.94
N ASP A 122 13.29 3.91 -6.20
CA ASP A 122 14.70 3.58 -6.23
C ASP A 122 15.29 4.18 -7.50
N ILE A 123 15.89 5.35 -7.34
CA ILE A 123 16.42 6.17 -8.43
C ILE A 123 17.58 5.43 -9.15
N ASN A 124 18.13 4.37 -8.54
CA ASN A 124 19.14 3.52 -9.15
C ASN A 124 18.56 2.54 -10.17
N THR A 125 17.32 2.09 -10.00
CA THR A 125 16.70 1.04 -10.83
C THR A 125 15.55 1.54 -11.70
N VAL A 126 14.94 2.68 -11.35
CA VAL A 126 13.83 3.26 -12.11
C VAL A 126 14.31 3.95 -13.40
N ASP A 127 13.54 3.85 -14.47
CA ASP A 127 13.70 4.69 -15.65
C ASP A 127 12.97 6.02 -15.44
N LEU A 128 13.73 7.09 -15.15
CA LEU A 128 13.19 8.44 -14.93
C LEU A 128 12.36 8.96 -16.11
N LYS A 129 12.58 8.45 -17.33
CA LYS A 129 11.80 8.83 -18.53
C LYS A 129 10.37 8.29 -18.48
N LYS A 130 10.10 7.21 -17.72
CA LYS A 130 8.75 6.63 -17.58
C LYS A 130 7.91 7.31 -16.50
N LEU A 131 8.53 8.10 -15.63
CA LEU A 131 7.85 8.82 -14.54
C LEU A 131 7.09 10.04 -15.06
N LYS A 132 6.03 10.43 -14.36
CA LYS A 132 5.32 11.69 -14.63
C LYS A 132 6.09 12.84 -13.97
N VAL A 133 5.93 14.06 -14.50
CA VAL A 133 6.59 15.27 -13.94
C VAL A 133 6.25 15.46 -12.46
N ARG A 134 5.04 15.05 -12.03
CA ARG A 134 4.65 15.06 -10.61
C ARG A 134 5.55 14.16 -9.76
N ASP A 135 5.87 12.96 -10.23
CA ASP A 135 6.68 12.00 -9.48
C ASP A 135 8.16 12.43 -9.49
N LEU A 136 8.64 13.05 -10.57
CA LEU A 136 9.96 13.70 -10.63
C LEU A 136 10.07 14.87 -9.65
N ARG A 137 9.04 15.72 -9.54
CA ARG A 137 8.99 16.78 -8.52
C ARG A 137 9.00 16.23 -7.11
N LYS A 138 8.29 15.12 -6.87
CA LYS A 138 8.28 14.44 -5.57
C LYS A 138 9.68 13.95 -5.19
N ILE A 139 10.45 13.37 -6.11
CA ILE A 139 11.85 12.97 -5.85
C ILE A 139 12.69 14.14 -5.35
N LEU A 140 12.64 15.28 -6.04
CA LEU A 140 13.40 16.47 -5.64
C LEU A 140 12.95 17.00 -4.28
N SER A 141 11.63 17.02 -4.03
CA SER A 141 11.07 17.41 -2.74
C SER A 141 11.43 16.46 -1.60
N ASP A 142 11.47 15.15 -1.86
CA ASP A 142 11.85 14.12 -0.87
C ASP A 142 13.35 14.24 -0.50
N TRP A 143 14.15 14.90 -1.35
CA TRP A 143 15.57 15.23 -1.11
C TRP A 143 15.81 16.63 -0.53
N ASP A 144 14.73 17.38 -0.26
CA ASP A 144 14.76 18.80 0.08
C ASP A 144 15.53 19.67 -0.94
N GLU A 145 15.50 19.27 -2.21
CA GLU A 145 16.16 19.96 -3.32
C GLU A 145 15.12 20.66 -4.20
N THR A 146 15.35 21.93 -4.54
CA THR A 146 14.52 22.67 -5.48
C THR A 146 15.10 22.59 -6.89
N CYS A 147 14.22 22.75 -7.89
CA CYS A 147 14.65 23.02 -9.27
C CYS A 147 14.03 24.31 -9.76
N ASP A 148 14.67 25.42 -9.42
CA ASP A 148 14.30 26.76 -9.85
C ASP A 148 14.69 26.94 -11.33
N GLY A 149 13.74 26.64 -12.23
CA GLY A 149 13.94 26.73 -13.68
C GLY A 149 13.61 25.45 -14.46
N CYS A 150 13.22 24.36 -13.79
CA CYS A 150 12.71 23.18 -14.49
C CYS A 150 11.31 23.45 -15.07
N ILE A 151 11.22 23.63 -16.40
CA ILE A 151 9.94 23.85 -17.09
C ILE A 151 9.50 22.56 -17.79
N GLU A 152 10.45 21.90 -18.46
CA GLU A 152 10.19 20.68 -19.20
C GLU A 152 10.56 19.43 -18.40
N LYS A 153 9.92 18.30 -18.74
CA LYS A 153 10.19 17.00 -18.10
C LYS A 153 11.68 16.63 -18.11
N THR A 154 12.38 16.97 -19.18
CA THR A 154 13.83 16.73 -19.35
C THR A 154 14.67 17.49 -18.35
N ASP A 155 14.25 18.68 -17.94
CA ASP A 155 14.98 19.50 -16.96
C ASP A 155 14.93 18.85 -15.58
N PHE A 156 13.75 18.36 -15.18
CA PHE A 156 13.59 17.60 -13.94
C PHE A 156 14.44 16.33 -13.93
N ILE A 157 14.50 15.59 -15.05
CA ILE A 157 15.33 14.39 -15.16
C ILE A 157 16.81 14.73 -15.02
N LYS A 158 17.29 15.77 -15.71
CA LYS A 158 18.69 16.22 -15.60
C LYS A 158 19.06 16.58 -14.18
N ARG A 159 18.23 17.38 -13.50
CA ARG A 159 18.46 17.77 -12.11
C ARG A 159 18.54 16.57 -11.17
N ILE A 160 17.67 15.57 -11.37
CA ILE A 160 17.69 14.34 -10.57
C ILE A 160 18.96 13.53 -10.83
N GLU A 161 19.39 13.37 -12.09
CA GLU A 161 20.63 12.65 -12.43
C GLU A 161 21.89 13.36 -11.90
N GLU A 162 21.91 14.69 -11.86
CA GLU A 162 23.00 15.46 -11.23
C GLU A 162 23.10 15.22 -9.72
N LEU A 163 21.96 15.14 -9.05
CA LEU A 163 21.88 14.94 -7.60
C LEU A 163 21.98 13.46 -7.21
N LYS A 164 21.68 12.54 -8.13
CA LYS A 164 21.66 11.09 -7.89
C LYS A 164 22.89 10.56 -7.15
N PRO A 165 24.15 10.92 -7.49
CA PRO A 165 25.32 10.42 -6.77
C PRO A 165 25.37 10.85 -5.29
N LYS A 166 24.77 11.99 -4.93
CA LYS A 166 24.71 12.52 -3.56
C LYS A 166 23.74 11.72 -2.69
N TYR A 167 22.66 11.22 -3.29
CA TYR A 167 21.56 10.56 -2.56
C TYR A 167 21.53 9.03 -2.76
N SER A 168 22.21 8.49 -3.79
CA SER A 168 22.28 7.04 -4.08
C SER A 168 23.04 6.25 -3.01
N HIS A 169 23.88 6.90 -2.20
CA HIS A 169 24.65 6.26 -1.12
C HIS A 169 23.99 6.36 0.26
N SER A 170 23.00 7.24 0.45
CA SER A 170 22.35 7.44 1.76
C SER A 170 21.34 6.33 2.11
N ALA A 171 20.79 5.64 1.10
CA ALA A 171 19.82 4.56 1.28
C ALA A 171 20.38 3.27 1.93
N LYS A 172 21.67 3.23 2.27
CA LYS A 172 22.33 2.09 2.94
C LYS A 172 22.63 2.30 4.43
N SER A 173 22.36 3.48 5.00
CA SER A 173 22.83 3.82 6.36
C SER A 173 21.75 3.75 7.46
N GLU A 174 20.54 3.27 7.18
CA GLU A 174 19.53 3.06 8.23
C GLU A 174 18.94 1.65 8.08
N LEU A 175 19.67 0.67 8.60
CA LEU A 175 19.18 -0.69 8.89
C LEU A 175 19.71 -1.11 10.27
#